data_AF-A0A976CH74-F1
#
_entry.id   AF-A0A976CH74-F1
#
_cell.length_a   1.000
_cell.length_b   1.000
_cell.length_c   1.000
_cell.angle_alpha   90.00
_cell.angle_beta   90.00
_cell.angle_gamma   90.00
#
_symmetry.space_group_name_H-M   'P 1'
#
loop_
_entity.id
_entity.type
_entity.pdbx_description
1 polymer ?
#
loop_
_entity_poly.entity_id
_entity_poly.type
_entity_poly.pdbx_seq_one_letter_code
_entity_poly.pdbx_strand_id
1 'polypeptide(L)' 'MQLDEQVRIVKALDALVTDSTKLDIKPLKGRLEFRLRVGKYRILFVEDTDNQVYVVTQIGSRGDVYK' A
#
# COMPACT_ATOMS: atom_id res chain seq x y z
N MET A 1 0.09 -0.55 -20.40
CA MET A 1 0.15 0.93 -20.38
C MET A 1 0.08 1.43 -18.94
N GLN A 2 0.42 2.68 -18.65
CA GLN A 2 0.39 3.24 -17.27
C GLN A 2 -0.99 3.13 -16.59
N LEU A 3 -2.07 3.08 -17.38
CA LEU A 3 -3.45 2.86 -16.94
C LEU A 3 -3.67 1.50 -16.26
N ASP A 4 -3.02 0.43 -16.73
CA ASP A 4 -3.20 -0.91 -16.15
C ASP A 4 -2.66 -1.01 -14.72
N GLU A 5 -1.59 -0.27 -14.45
CA GLU A 5 -0.96 -0.23 -13.12
C GLU A 5 -1.81 0.57 -12.13
N GLN A 6 -2.44 1.67 -12.56
CA GLN A 6 -3.37 2.42 -11.72
C GLN A 6 -4.58 1.56 -11.33
N VAL A 7 -5.14 0.80 -12.30
CA VAL A 7 -6.24 -0.13 -12.02
C VAL A 7 -5.82 -1.21 -11.01
N ARG A 8 -4.59 -1.74 -11.11
CA ARG A 8 -4.07 -2.70 -10.13
C ARG A 8 -3.91 -2.09 -8.74
N ILE A 9 -3.45 -0.84 -8.65
CA ILE A 9 -3.31 -0.11 -7.39
C ILE A 9 -4.68 0.08 -6.73
N VAL A 10 -5.68 0.59 -7.47
CA VAL A 10 -7.04 0.79 -6.94
C VAL A 10 -7.63 -0.53 -6.45
N LYS A 11 -7.53 -1.60 -7.24
CA LYS A 11 -8.01 -2.94 -6.81
C LYS A 11 -7.32 -3.45 -5.55
N ALA A 12 -6.03 -3.15 -5.38
CA ALA A 12 -5.30 -3.54 -4.18
C ALA A 12 -5.72 -2.72 -2.95
N LEU A 13 -6.07 -1.44 -3.13
CA LEU A 13 -6.62 -0.59 -2.07
C LEU A 13 -8.05 -1.01 -1.70
N ASP A 14 -8.89 -1.35 -2.68
CA ASP A 14 -10.22 -1.91 -2.43
C ASP A 14 -10.12 -3.24 -1.66
N ALA A 15 -9.18 -4.11 -2.05
CA ALA A 15 -8.90 -5.34 -1.32
C ALA A 15 -8.39 -5.06 0.10
N LEU A 16 -7.57 -4.02 0.30
CA LEU A 16 -7.05 -3.65 1.63
C LEU A 16 -8.18 -3.35 2.62
N VAL A 17 -9.25 -2.68 2.17
CA VAL A 17 -10.40 -2.33 3.02
C VAL A 17 -11.49 -3.41 3.09
N THR A 18 -11.48 -4.40 2.19
CA THR A 18 -12.51 -5.46 2.14
C THR A 18 -12.03 -6.83 2.62
N ASP A 19 -10.86 -7.28 2.17
CA ASP A 19 -10.21 -8.54 2.59
C ASP A 19 -8.70 -8.47 2.32
N SER A 20 -7.95 -8.15 3.37
CA SER A 20 -6.49 -8.00 3.28
C SER A 20 -5.71 -9.32 3.39
N THR A 21 -6.37 -10.47 3.60
CA THR A 21 -5.71 -11.75 3.91
C THR A 21 -4.78 -12.26 2.81
N LYS A 22 -5.02 -11.87 1.56
CA LYS A 22 -4.23 -12.29 0.39
C LYS A 22 -3.23 -11.24 -0.08
N LEU A 23 -3.11 -10.11 0.62
CA LEU A 23 -2.23 -9.02 0.23
C LEU A 23 -0.80 -9.23 0.78
N ASP A 24 0.22 -8.88 -0.01
CA ASP A 24 1.62 -8.83 0.44
C ASP A 24 1.85 -7.53 1.22
N ILE A 25 1.40 -7.53 2.47
CA ILE A 25 1.57 -6.46 3.45
C ILE A 25 2.68 -6.84 4.43
N LYS A 26 3.64 -5.94 4.65
CA LYS A 26 4.68 -6.12 5.68
C LYS A 26 4.94 -4.81 6.43
N PRO A 27 5.16 -4.86 7.75
CA PRO A 27 5.62 -3.68 8.49
C PRO A 27 7.00 -3.25 7.97
N LEU A 28 7.26 -1.95 7.95
CA LEU A 28 8.60 -1.42 7.71
C LEU A 28 9.43 -1.49 9.00
N LYS A 29 10.72 -1.85 8.87
CA LYS A 29 11.61 -1.94 10.03
C LYS A 29 11.90 -0.53 10.57
N GLY A 30 11.57 -0.29 11.84
CA GLY A 30 11.83 0.98 12.53
C GLY A 30 10.90 2.12 12.12
N ARG A 31 9.76 1.82 11.49
CA ARG A 31 8.74 2.80 11.10
C ARG A 31 7.35 2.26 11.47
N LEU A 32 6.40 3.17 11.69
CA LEU A 32 5.00 2.82 11.97
C LEU A 32 4.25 2.35 10.70
N GLU A 33 4.81 2.65 9.53
CA GLU A 33 4.20 2.36 8.24
C GLU A 33 4.27 0.88 7.90
N PHE A 34 3.20 0.41 7.26
CA PHE A 34 3.16 -0.84 6.51
C PHE A 34 3.45 -0.59 5.04
N ARG A 35 3.89 -1.64 4.36
CA ARG A 35 4.10 -1.65 2.93
C ARG A 35 3.25 -2.72 2.27
N LEU A 36 2.35 -2.30 1.40
CA LEU A 36 1.63 -3.15 0.45
C LEU A 36 2.39 -3.20 -0.89
N ARG A 37 2.62 -4.41 -1.40
CA ARG A 37 3.25 -4.62 -2.71
C ARG A 37 2.22 -4.83 -3.81
N VAL A 38 2.31 -4.03 -4.87
CA VAL A 38 1.46 -4.14 -6.06
C VAL A 38 2.36 -4.18 -7.29
N GLY A 39 2.71 -5.39 -7.75
CA GLY A 39 3.65 -5.57 -8.85
C GLY A 39 4.99 -4.88 -8.59
N LYS A 40 5.33 -3.88 -9.42
CA LYS A 40 6.54 -3.06 -9.28
C LYS A 40 6.41 -1.90 -8.29
N TYR A 41 5.18 -1.53 -7.90
CA TYR A 41 4.87 -0.43 -6.99
C TYR A 41 4.82 -0.88 -5.53
N ARG A 42 5.03 0.08 -4.63
CA ARG A 42 4.84 -0.02 -3.19
C ARG A 42 3.93 1.10 -2.74
N ILE A 43 3.00 0.73 -1.88
CA ILE A 43 2.09 1.65 -1.20
C ILE A 43 2.50 1.60 0.27
N LEU A 44 2.93 2.74 0.80
CA LEU A 44 3.16 2.91 2.23
C LEU A 44 1.90 3.48 2.86
N PHE A 45 1.52 2.91 3.99
CA PHE A 45 0.34 3.37 4.70
C PHE A 45 0.46 3.13 6.20
N VAL A 46 -0.34 3.85 6.97
CA VAL A 46 -0.57 3.63 8.40
C VAL A 46 -2.03 3.26 8.59
N GLU A 47 -2.30 2.33 9.50
CA GLU A 47 -3.66 2.06 9.98
C GLU A 47 -3.96 2.98 11.16
N ASP A 48 -4.91 3.89 10.99
CA ASP A 48 -5.45 4.71 12.06
C ASP A 48 -6.71 4.03 12.58
N THR A 49 -6.54 3.26 13.64
CA THR A 49 -7.63 2.47 14.25
C THR A 49 -8.68 3.34 14.93
N ASP A 50 -8.30 4.53 15.39
CA ASP A 50 -9.21 5.43 16.11
C ASP A 50 -10.20 6.07 15.13
N ASN A 51 -9.71 6.45 13.96
CA ASN A 51 -10.53 7.04 12.89
C ASN A 51 -11.06 6.00 11.89
N GLN A 52 -10.72 4.72 12.05
CA GLN A 52 -11.10 3.61 11.16
C GLN A 52 -10.70 3.85 9.69
N VAL A 53 -9.49 4.36 9.46
CA VAL A 53 -8.99 4.66 8.11
C VAL A 53 -7.57 4.13 7.90
N TYR A 54 -7.26 3.81 6.65
CA TYR A 54 -5.88 3.64 6.20
C TYR A 54 -5.39 4.94 5.58
N VAL A 55 -4.29 5.48 6.10
CA VAL A 55 -3.66 6.69 5.57
C VAL A 55 -2.50 6.31 4.68
N VAL A 56 -2.67 6.46 3.36
CA VAL A 56 -1.60 6.24 2.38
C VAL A 56 -0.63 7.42 2.40
N THR A 57 0.62 7.17 2.78
CA THR A 57 1.67 8.20 2.86
C THR A 57 2.46 8.33 1.56
N GLN A 58 2.63 7.23 0.82
CA GLN A 58 3.39 7.24 -0.44
C GLN A 58 3.00 6.10 -1.37
N ILE A 59 2.98 6.38 -2.68
CA ILE A 59 2.88 5.36 -3.74
C ILE A 59 4.03 5.58 -4.72
N GLY A 60 4.81 4.55 -5.00
CA GLY A 60 5.91 4.69 -5.97
C GLY A 60 6.61 3.38 -6.31
N SER A 61 7.63 3.47 -7.16
CA SER A 61 8.44 2.32 -7.58
C SER A 61 9.33 1.81 -6.43
N ARG A 62 9.94 0.63 -6.57
CA ARG A 62 10.81 0.03 -5.53
C ARG A 62 11.86 0.98 -4.97
N GLY A 63 12.51 1.76 -5.83
CA GLY A 63 13.63 2.63 -5.47
C GLY A 63 13.20 4.00 -4.98
N ASP A 64 12.01 4.47 -5.36
CA ASP A 64 11.57 5.85 -5.09
C ASP A 64 10.86 6.00 -3.75
N VAL A 65 10.25 4.92 -3.26
CA VAL A 65 9.46 4.92 -2.00
C VAL A 65 10.34 4.88 -0.74
N TYR A 66 11.67 4.77 -0.90
CA TYR A 66 12.62 4.77 0.22
C TYR A 66 13.62 5.94 0.18
N LYS A 67 13.45 6.87 -0.77
CA LYS A 67 14.30 8.06 -0.88
C LYS A 67 13.71 9.23 -0.12
#